data_AF-A0A2N2LD37-F1
#
_entry.id   AF-A0A2N2LD37-F1
#
_cell.length_a   1.000
_cell.length_b   1.000
_cell.length_c   1.000
_cell.angle_alpha   90.00
_cell.angle_beta   90.00
_cell.angle_gamma   90.00
#
_symmetry.space_group_name_H-M   'P 1'
#
loop_
_entity.id
_entity.type
_entity.pdbx_description
1 polymer ?
#
loop_
_entity_poly.entity_id
_entity_poly.type
_entity_poly.pdbx_seq_one_letter_code
_entity_poly.pdbx_strand_id
1 'polypeptide(L)'
;MEWLILAAVAALAALFVAWPRPGDAAPEAGDAAADLLARRDSLLAELREIDDDFATGRITEADRADARRTLGPRLRAVTDALRDLGEDVR
;
A
#
# COMPACT_ATOMS: atom_id res chain seq x y z
N MET A 1 -21.56 -9.91 20.97
CA MET A 1 -20.52 -8.85 20.86
C MET A 1 -19.84 -8.84 19.48
N GLU A 2 -19.97 -9.89 18.66
CA GLU A 2 -19.37 -9.98 17.32
C GLU A 2 -19.95 -9.00 16.27
N TRP A 3 -21.23 -8.65 16.37
CA TRP A 3 -21.90 -7.74 15.43
C TRP A 3 -21.30 -6.32 15.42
N LEU A 4 -20.74 -5.87 16.55
CA LEU A 4 -20.09 -4.56 16.65
C LEU A 4 -18.76 -4.52 15.90
N ILE A 5 -18.02 -5.63 15.88
CA ILE A 5 -16.75 -5.74 15.16
C ILE A 5 -17.02 -5.76 13.66
N LEU A 6 -18.03 -6.51 13.22
CA LEU A 6 -18.44 -6.56 11.81
C LEU A 6 -18.90 -5.18 11.30
N ALA A 7 -19.63 -4.43 12.11
CA ALA A 7 -20.03 -3.06 11.77
C ALA A 7 -18.84 -2.10 11.66
N ALA A 8 -17.84 -2.23 12.54
CA ALA A 8 -16.63 -1.41 12.48
C ALA A 8 -15.77 -1.72 11.24
N VAL A 9 -15.61 -2.99 10.89
CA VAL A 9 -14.88 -3.42 9.69
C VAL A 9 -15.60 -2.94 8.42
N ALA A 10 -16.92 -3.06 8.35
CA ALA A 10 -17.70 -2.58 7.22
C ALA A 10 -17.62 -1.04 7.06
N ALA A 11 -17.60 -0.29 8.17
CA ALA A 11 -17.46 1.16 8.15
C ALA A 11 -16.07 1.60 7.66
N LEU A 12 -15.00 0.91 8.07
CA LEU A 12 -13.63 1.16 7.58
C LEU A 12 -13.51 0.84 6.09
N ALA A 13 -14.10 -0.27 5.64
CA ALA A 13 -14.13 -0.62 4.21
C ALA A 13 -14.91 0.41 3.39
N ALA A 14 -16.04 0.90 3.91
CA ALA A 14 -16.83 1.95 3.26
C ALA A 14 -16.06 3.27 3.17
N LEU A 15 -15.33 3.66 4.22
CA LEU A 15 -14.46 4.84 4.18
C LEU A 15 -13.31 4.67 3.19
N PHE A 16 -12.75 3.47 3.05
CA PHE A 16 -11.70 3.18 2.07
C PHE A 16 -12.21 3.22 0.62
N VAL A 17 -13.45 2.76 0.37
CA VAL A 17 -14.09 2.79 -0.95
C VAL A 17 -14.58 4.20 -1.30
N ALA A 18 -15.14 4.92 -0.33
CA ALA A 18 -15.65 6.28 -0.49
C ALA A 18 -14.55 7.36 -0.36
N TRP A 19 -13.31 6.95 -0.07
CA TRP A 19 -12.17 7.85 -0.09
C TRP A 19 -12.06 8.42 -1.52
N PRO A 20 -12.13 9.74 -1.70
CA PRO A 20 -12.02 10.33 -3.02
C PRO A 20 -10.67 9.91 -3.60
N ARG A 21 -10.72 9.05 -4.62
CA ARG A 21 -9.55 8.76 -5.45
C ARG A 21 -9.19 10.09 -6.13
N PRO A 22 -7.97 10.62 -5.98
CA PRO A 22 -7.58 11.88 -6.61
C PRO A 22 -7.48 11.82 -8.15
N GLY A 23 -8.09 10.84 -8.83
CA GLY A 23 -7.92 10.55 -10.27
C GLY A 23 -9.07 10.98 -11.20
N ASP A 24 -10.04 11.78 -10.76
CA ASP A 24 -11.07 12.32 -11.68
C ASP A 24 -10.64 13.63 -12.39
N ALA A 25 -9.43 14.12 -12.10
CA ALA A 25 -8.78 15.18 -12.86
C ALA A 25 -7.78 14.56 -13.85
N ALA A 26 -7.74 15.06 -15.08
CA ALA A 26 -6.80 14.59 -16.09
C ALA A 26 -5.34 14.74 -15.58
N PRO A 27 -4.49 13.70 -15.70
CA PRO A 27 -3.20 13.70 -15.03
C PRO A 27 -2.23 14.66 -15.75
N GLU A 28 -1.88 15.75 -15.10
CA GLU A 28 -0.68 16.52 -15.45
C GLU A 28 0.58 15.72 -15.04
N ALA A 29 1.72 15.93 -15.68
CA ALA A 29 2.93 15.13 -15.42
C ALA A 29 3.42 15.15 -13.94
N GLY A 30 3.04 16.15 -13.15
CA GLY A 30 3.26 16.18 -11.70
C GLY A 30 2.39 15.19 -10.91
N ASP A 31 1.26 14.78 -11.47
CA ASP A 31 0.31 13.83 -10.88
C ASP A 31 0.86 12.39 -10.93
N ALA A 32 1.62 12.06 -11.98
CA ALA A 32 2.25 10.74 -12.13
C ALA A 32 3.30 10.45 -11.03
N ALA A 33 4.10 11.45 -10.66
CA ALA A 33 5.05 11.32 -9.55
C ALA A 33 4.33 11.18 -8.21
N ALA A 34 3.29 11.99 -7.97
CA ALA A 34 2.47 11.91 -6.76
C ALA A 34 1.78 10.54 -6.62
N ASP A 35 1.23 10.00 -7.70
CA ASP A 35 0.63 8.67 -7.74
C ASP A 35 1.64 7.56 -7.43
N LEU A 36 2.85 7.66 -7.98
CA LEU A 36 3.92 6.69 -7.72
C LEU A 36 4.43 6.78 -6.27
N LEU A 37 4.54 7.97 -5.71
CA LEU A 37 4.86 8.17 -4.28
C LEU A 37 3.78 7.56 -3.39
N ALA A 38 2.51 7.84 -3.67
CA ALA A 38 1.38 7.24 -2.94
C ALA A 38 1.40 5.72 -3.06
N ARG A 39 1.75 5.19 -4.23
CA ARG A 39 1.87 3.75 -4.45
C ARG A 39 3.04 3.13 -3.68
N ARG A 40 4.19 3.81 -3.64
CA ARG A 40 5.35 3.39 -2.83
C ARG A 40 4.98 3.32 -1.36
N ASP A 41 4.35 4.37 -0.84
CA ASP A 41 3.99 4.46 0.58
C ASP A 41 2.94 3.40 0.95
N SER A 42 1.98 3.12 0.06
CA SER A 42 1.04 2.01 0.22
C SER A 42 1.74 0.65 0.28
N LEU A 43 2.72 0.37 -0.59
CA LEU A 43 3.48 -0.89 -0.57
C LEU A 43 4.35 -1.03 0.68
N LEU A 44 4.92 0.08 1.17
CA LEU A 44 5.67 0.11 2.43
C LEU A 44 4.79 -0.12 3.65
N ALA A 45 3.57 0.44 3.65
CA ALA A 45 2.58 0.18 4.69
C ALA A 45 2.18 -1.30 4.70
N GLU A 46 1.93 -1.89 3.53
CA GLU A 46 1.61 -3.33 3.40
C GLU A 46 2.76 -4.21 3.94
N LEU A 47 4.01 -3.90 3.61
CA LEU A 47 5.18 -4.59 4.16
C LEU A 47 5.26 -4.49 5.68
N ARG A 48 4.95 -3.32 6.25
CA ARG A 48 4.95 -3.10 7.70
C ARG A 48 3.86 -3.92 8.38
N GLU A 49 2.65 -3.94 7.81
CA GLU A 49 1.53 -4.74 8.33
C GLU A 49 1.89 -6.23 8.36
N ILE A 50 2.51 -6.76 7.30
CA ILE A 50 2.99 -8.15 7.27
C ILE A 50 4.02 -8.42 8.38
N ASP A 51 4.95 -7.48 8.60
CA ASP A 51 5.95 -7.61 9.66
C ASP A 51 5.32 -7.56 11.06
N ASP A 52 4.29 -6.75 11.27
CA ASP A 52 3.53 -6.67 12.51
C ASP A 52 2.68 -7.94 12.73
N ASP A 53 2.05 -8.46 11.67
CA ASP A 53 1.31 -9.72 11.69
C ASP A 53 2.22 -10.90 12.04
N PHE A 54 3.44 -10.92 11.50
CA PHE A 54 4.44 -11.92 11.86
C PHE A 54 4.90 -11.76 13.32
N ALA A 55 5.20 -10.53 13.75
CA ALA A 55 5.63 -10.25 15.13
C ALA A 55 4.56 -10.63 16.17
N THR A 56 3.29 -10.52 15.80
CA THR A 56 2.14 -10.94 16.63
C THR A 56 1.80 -12.43 16.49
N GLY A 57 2.53 -13.18 15.67
CA GLY A 57 2.32 -14.62 15.45
C GLY A 57 1.04 -14.96 14.69
N ARG A 58 0.43 -13.98 13.98
CA ARG A 58 -0.78 -14.19 13.16
C ARG A 58 -0.48 -14.90 11.84
N ILE A 59 0.75 -14.76 11.34
CA ILE A 59 1.23 -15.43 10.13
C ILE A 59 2.54 -16.16 10.40
N THR A 60 2.87 -17.14 9.56
CA THR A 60 4.12 -17.89 9.65
C THR A 60 5.27 -17.16 8.96
N GLU A 61 6.51 -17.59 9.23
CA GLU A 61 7.69 -17.08 8.50
C GLU A 61 7.60 -17.41 6.99
N ALA A 62 6.95 -18.52 6.62
CA ALA A 62 6.73 -18.88 5.22
C ALA A 62 5.78 -17.89 4.53
N ASP A 63 4.68 -17.51 5.19
CA ASP A 63 3.73 -16.52 4.68
C ASP A 63 4.40 -15.15 4.52
N ARG A 64 5.19 -14.73 5.50
CA ARG A 64 5.99 -13.50 5.45
C ARG A 64 6.97 -13.50 4.27
N ALA A 65 7.68 -14.61 4.07
CA ALA A 65 8.64 -14.74 2.97
C ALA A 65 7.94 -14.70 1.61
N ASP A 66 6.77 -15.32 1.47
CA ASP A 66 5.98 -15.29 0.24
C ASP A 66 5.45 -13.88 -0.07
N ALA A 67 4.92 -13.20 0.95
CA ALA A 67 4.44 -11.83 0.80
C ALA A 67 5.57 -10.87 0.36
N ARG A 68 6.78 -11.02 0.94
CA ARG A 68 7.96 -10.25 0.51
C ARG A 68 8.39 -10.55 -0.92
N ARG A 69 8.33 -11.82 -1.35
CA ARG A 69 8.61 -12.19 -2.75
C ARG A 69 7.63 -11.56 -3.73
N THR A 70 6.37 -11.43 -3.32
CA THR A 70 5.32 -10.81 -4.13
C THR A 70 5.44 -9.29 -4.19
N LEU A 71 5.76 -8.63 -3.07
CA LEU A 71 5.82 -7.17 -2.97
C LEU A 71 7.15 -6.56 -3.44
N GLY A 72 8.27 -7.27 -3.26
CA GLY A 72 9.60 -6.78 -3.61
C GLY A 72 9.73 -6.30 -5.07
N PRO A 73 9.29 -7.09 -6.08
CA PRO A 73 9.32 -6.66 -7.48
C PRO A 73 8.47 -5.41 -7.75
N ARG A 74 7.32 -5.27 -7.09
CA ARG A 74 6.43 -4.12 -7.25
C ARG A 74 7.06 -2.85 -6.67
N LEU A 75 7.65 -2.95 -5.48
CA LEU A 75 8.34 -1.83 -4.85
C LEU A 75 9.54 -1.37 -5.69
N ARG A 76 10.30 -2.32 -6.25
CA ARG A 76 11.40 -2.02 -7.20
C ARG A 76 10.89 -1.28 -8.44
N ALA A 77 9.83 -1.77 -9.07
CA ALA A 77 9.25 -1.12 -10.25
C ALA A 77 8.78 0.32 -9.97
N VAL A 78 8.14 0.56 -8.83
CA VAL A 78 7.72 1.93 -8.43
C VAL A 78 8.93 2.82 -8.15
N THR A 79 9.96 2.28 -7.49
CA THR A 79 11.19 3.03 -7.18
C THR A 79 11.94 3.41 -8.46
N ASP A 80 12.01 2.49 -9.43
CA ASP A 80 12.65 2.74 -10.72
C ASP A 80 11.84 3.76 -11.53
N ALA A 81 10.50 3.70 -11.52
CA ALA A 81 9.65 4.69 -12.16
C ALA A 81 9.78 6.10 -11.54
N LEU A 82 9.91 6.19 -10.21
CA LEU A 82 10.18 7.46 -9.52
C LEU A 82 11.56 8.01 -9.91
N ARG A 83 12.57 7.15 -9.98
CA ARG A 83 13.92 7.54 -10.43
C ARG A 83 13.91 8.07 -11.86
N ASP A 84 13.19 7.42 -12.76
CA ASP A 84 13.07 7.84 -14.16
C ASP A 84 12.37 9.21 -14.31
N LEU A 85 11.53 9.59 -13.34
CA LEU A 85 10.89 10.90 -13.27
C LEU A 85 11.78 12.00 -12.64
N GLY A 86 12.97 11.65 -12.15
CA GLY A 86 13.87 12.59 -11.48
C GLY A 86 13.48 12.94 -10.04
N GLU A 87 12.53 12.20 -9.46
CA GLU A 87 12.24 12.22 -8.03
C GLU A 87 13.36 11.45 -7.31
N ASP A 88 14.39 12.18 -6.89
CA ASP A 88 15.52 11.60 -6.18
C ASP A 88 15.04 11.09 -4.82
N VAL A 89 15.08 9.76 -4.66
CA VAL A 89 14.64 9.03 -3.45
C VAL A 89 15.60 9.37 -2.32
N ARG A 90 15.31 10.47 -1.59
CA ARG A 90 16.04 10.91 -0.40
C ARG A 90 15.36 10.46 0.89
#